data_AF-S4P460-F1
#
_entry.id   AF-S4P460-F1
#
_cell.length_a   1.000
_cell.length_b   1.000
_cell.length_c   1.000
_cell.angle_alpha   90.00
_cell.angle_beta   90.00
_cell.angle_gamma   90.00
#
_symmetry.space_group_name_H-M   'P 1'
#
loop_
_entity.id
_entity.type
_entity.pdbx_description
1 polymer ?
#
loop_
_entity_poly.entity_id
_entity_poly.type
_entity_poly.pdbx_seq_one_letter_code
_entity_poly.pdbx_strand_id
1 'polypeptide(L)'
;MVIYGIYIVSKSGGLIYNYDHNIPRVETEKTFGFPLDIKLEYENKKVVVVFGQRDGINVGHVLLSVNGSPVSGRTTEDGRDVFDIIGVKDSYPLSLKFGRQRATTNEKIVLASMFYPLFALASQLSPVPKCSGIDTLTADSFKLSCFQTLTGVKFILVTDPNMQGSDVVLRRIYELYSDYALKNPFYSLEMPIRCELFDTSLHTLLELVEKSGTSNL
;
A
#
# COMPACT_ATOMS: atom_id res chain seq x y z
N MET A 1 7.42 -14.76 -8.00
CA MET A 1 6.91 -13.42 -8.42
C MET A 1 5.83 -13.07 -7.42
N VAL A 2 5.88 -11.90 -6.78
CA VAL A 2 4.92 -11.53 -5.73
C VAL A 2 4.14 -10.31 -6.20
N ILE A 3 2.82 -10.40 -6.09
CA ILE A 3 1.93 -9.26 -6.30
C ILE A 3 1.54 -8.71 -4.93
N TYR A 4 1.78 -7.43 -4.68
CA TYR A 4 1.46 -6.77 -3.42
C TYR A 4 0.04 -6.19 -3.38
N GLY A 5 -0.52 -5.87 -4.55
CA GLY A 5 -1.90 -5.39 -4.62
C GLY A 5 -2.26 -4.75 -5.94
N ILE A 6 -3.56 -4.46 -6.06
CA ILE A 6 -4.20 -3.92 -7.26
C ILE A 6 -5.06 -2.74 -6.85
N TYR A 7 -5.04 -1.70 -7.68
CA TYR A 7 -5.90 -0.53 -7.55
C TYR A 7 -6.54 -0.25 -8.91
N ILE A 8 -7.84 0.00 -8.93
CA ILE A 8 -8.55 0.45 -10.13
C ILE A 8 -9.09 1.84 -9.82
N VAL A 9 -8.68 2.80 -10.64
CA VAL A 9 -9.00 4.22 -10.48
C VAL A 9 -9.87 4.65 -11.66
N SER A 10 -10.98 5.32 -11.36
CA SER A 10 -11.90 5.87 -12.36
C SER A 10 -11.24 6.95 -13.20
N LYS A 11 -11.93 7.35 -14.27
CA LYS A 11 -11.52 8.50 -15.09
C LYS A 11 -11.41 9.81 -14.30
N SER A 12 -12.22 9.98 -13.25
CA SER A 12 -12.23 11.14 -12.36
C SER A 12 -11.18 11.08 -11.25
N GLY A 13 -10.39 10.00 -11.16
CA GLY A 13 -9.37 9.82 -10.12
C GLY A 13 -9.89 9.15 -8.84
N GLY A 14 -11.16 8.74 -8.81
CA GLY A 14 -11.74 8.04 -7.68
C GLY A 14 -11.31 6.56 -7.63
N LEU A 15 -10.99 6.07 -6.43
CA LEU A 15 -10.71 4.65 -6.22
C LEU A 15 -12.02 3.85 -6.30
N ILE A 16 -12.15 3.01 -7.33
CA ILE A 16 -13.34 2.16 -7.54
C ILE A 16 -13.10 0.69 -7.17
N TYR A 17 -11.84 0.29 -7.02
CA TYR A 17 -11.50 -1.04 -6.51
C TYR A 17 -10.10 -1.06 -5.93
N ASN A 18 -9.90 -1.80 -4.85
CA ASN A 18 -8.58 -2.11 -4.34
C ASN A 18 -8.54 -3.53 -3.78
N TYR A 19 -7.41 -4.20 -3.96
CA TYR A 19 -7.16 -5.51 -3.39
C TYR A 19 -5.71 -5.58 -2.91
N ASP A 20 -5.53 -5.91 -1.64
CA ASP A 20 -4.20 -6.14 -1.05
C ASP A 20 -3.88 -7.62 -1.16
N HIS A 21 -2.74 -7.96 -1.76
CA HIS A 21 -2.30 -9.34 -1.92
C HIS A 21 -0.91 -9.49 -1.32
N ASN A 22 -0.65 -10.52 -0.52
CA ASN A 22 0.70 -10.83 -0.02
C ASN A 22 1.53 -9.65 0.54
N ILE A 23 0.89 -8.65 1.17
CA ILE A 23 1.60 -7.48 1.72
C ILE A 23 2.47 -7.92 2.91
N PRO A 24 3.81 -7.77 2.82
CA PRO A 24 4.72 -8.20 3.87
C PRO A 24 4.48 -7.37 5.14
N ARG A 25 4.50 -8.05 6.30
CA ARG A 25 4.51 -7.36 7.58
C ARG A 25 5.94 -6.93 7.88
N VAL A 26 6.16 -5.62 7.94
CA VAL A 26 7.44 -5.04 8.33
C VAL A 26 7.34 -4.70 9.80
N GLU A 27 7.92 -5.55 10.64
CA GLU A 27 7.99 -5.39 12.08
C GLU A 27 9.44 -5.57 12.55
N THR A 28 9.85 -4.76 13.52
CA THR A 28 11.21 -4.78 14.07
C THR A 28 11.13 -4.54 15.56
N GLU A 29 11.58 -5.50 16.34
CA GLU A 29 11.62 -5.40 17.80
C GLU A 29 13.06 -5.26 18.27
N LYS A 30 13.30 -4.25 19.12
CA LYS A 30 14.63 -3.95 19.66
C LYS A 30 14.53 -3.50 21.11
N THR A 31 15.56 -3.86 21.87
CA THR A 31 15.71 -3.44 23.26
C THR A 31 16.56 -2.17 23.32
N PHE A 32 16.07 -1.16 24.03
CA PHE A 32 16.70 0.14 24.17
C PHE A 32 17.18 0.35 25.60
N GLY A 33 18.24 1.16 25.75
CA GLY A 33 18.70 1.73 27.01
C GLY A 33 18.27 3.19 27.17
N PHE A 34 18.52 3.78 28.34
CA PHE A 34 18.23 5.20 28.60
C PHE A 34 19.47 6.08 28.30
N PRO A 35 19.31 7.24 27.64
CA PRO A 35 18.09 7.74 27.01
C PRO A 35 17.79 7.03 25.68
N LEU A 36 16.54 7.10 25.23
CA LEU A 36 16.15 6.60 23.91
C LEU A 36 16.92 7.36 22.81
N ASP A 37 17.53 6.63 21.89
CA ASP A 37 18.34 7.17 20.78
C ASP A 37 17.51 7.52 19.53
N ILE A 38 16.21 7.22 19.55
CA ILE A 38 15.23 7.58 18.53
C ILE A 38 14.20 8.54 19.10
N LYS A 39 13.68 9.45 18.26
CA LYS A 39 12.65 10.41 18.66
C LYS A 39 11.28 9.91 18.21
N LEU A 40 10.36 9.83 19.17
CA LEU A 40 8.96 9.48 18.93
C LEU A 40 8.06 10.71 19.10
N GLU A 41 7.02 10.81 18.29
CA GLU A 41 5.96 11.82 18.42
C GLU A 41 4.58 11.18 18.26
N TYR A 42 3.55 11.84 18.78
CA TYR A 42 2.17 11.37 18.65
C TYR A 42 1.46 12.11 17.52
N GLU A 43 1.27 11.44 16.39
CA GLU A 43 0.67 11.99 15.18
C GLU A 43 -0.45 11.07 14.67
N ASN A 44 -1.55 11.64 14.18
CA ASN A 44 -2.67 10.87 13.59
C ASN A 44 -3.16 9.70 14.45
N LYS A 45 -3.21 9.92 15.78
CA LYS A 45 -3.58 8.92 16.80
C LYS A 45 -2.63 7.72 16.88
N LYS A 46 -1.34 7.91 16.60
CA LYS A 46 -0.31 6.86 16.63
C LYS A 46 0.99 7.43 17.17
N VAL A 47 1.78 6.62 17.86
CA VAL A 47 3.17 6.97 18.23
C VAL A 47 4.08 6.59 17.06
N VAL A 48 4.72 7.59 16.44
CA VAL A 48 5.52 7.45 15.23
C VAL A 48 6.97 7.83 15.47
N VAL A 49 7.89 7.14 14.79
CA VAL A 49 9.30 7.51 14.75
C VAL A 49 9.46 8.72 13.83
N VAL A 50 9.89 9.86 14.38
CA VAL A 50 10.13 11.09 13.58
C VAL A 50 11.61 11.33 13.30
N PHE A 51 12.51 10.74 14.09
CA PHE A 51 13.95 10.88 13.91
C PHE A 51 14.71 9.67 14.48
N GLY A 52 15.87 9.37 13.88
CA GLY A 52 16.75 8.25 14.27
C GLY A 52 16.39 6.96 13.55
N GLN A 53 16.99 6.74 12.37
CA GLN A 53 16.85 5.48 11.63
C GLN A 53 17.99 4.53 12.00
N ARG A 54 17.67 3.34 12.51
CA ARG A 54 18.68 2.36 12.93
C ARG A 54 18.10 0.96 13.03
N ASP A 55 18.91 -0.05 12.75
CA ASP A 55 18.61 -1.46 13.04
C ASP A 55 17.26 -1.97 12.49
N GLY A 56 16.82 -1.43 11.33
CA GLY A 56 15.55 -1.75 10.67
C GLY A 56 14.38 -0.85 11.06
N ILE A 57 14.56 0.07 12.00
CA ILE A 57 13.56 1.07 12.39
C ILE A 57 13.76 2.31 11.52
N ASN A 58 12.72 2.67 10.77
CA ASN A 58 12.73 3.82 9.87
C ASN A 58 11.79 4.91 10.38
N VAL A 59 12.04 6.15 9.93
CA VAL A 59 11.11 7.27 10.14
C VAL A 59 9.75 6.93 9.52
N GLY A 60 8.68 7.21 10.25
CA GLY A 60 7.31 6.84 9.91
C GLY A 60 6.88 5.45 10.38
N HIS A 61 7.78 4.64 10.95
CA HIS A 61 7.35 3.42 11.65
C HIS A 61 6.51 3.79 12.88
N VAL A 62 5.49 2.99 13.13
CA VAL A 62 4.58 3.13 14.27
C VAL A 62 5.06 2.20 15.38
N LEU A 63 5.05 2.68 16.61
CA LEU A 63 5.26 1.84 17.78
C LEU A 63 4.04 0.94 18.00
N LEU A 64 4.24 -0.37 17.92
CA LEU A 64 3.22 -1.40 18.01
C LEU A 64 3.08 -1.96 19.43
N SER A 65 4.20 -2.12 20.15
CA SER A 65 4.19 -2.60 21.54
C SER A 65 5.40 -2.12 22.34
N VAL A 66 5.23 -2.06 23.66
CA VAL A 66 6.26 -1.77 24.66
C VAL A 66 6.33 -2.95 25.63
N ASN A 67 7.48 -3.60 25.75
CA ASN A 67 7.71 -4.80 26.55
C ASN A 67 6.70 -5.93 26.27
N GLY A 68 6.29 -6.07 25.01
CA GLY A 68 5.27 -7.03 24.60
C GLY A 68 3.83 -6.53 24.77
N SER A 69 3.56 -5.49 25.58
CA SER A 69 2.24 -4.89 25.73
C SER A 69 1.88 -4.04 24.51
N PRO A 70 0.82 -4.36 23.76
CA PRO A 70 0.37 -3.58 22.61
C PRO A 70 0.11 -2.12 22.96
N VAL A 71 0.42 -1.24 22.01
CA VAL A 71 0.14 0.20 22.09
C VAL A 71 -1.08 0.51 21.24
N SER A 72 -2.07 1.14 21.85
CA SER A 72 -3.24 1.68 21.16
C SER A 72 -3.28 3.18 21.36
N GLY A 73 -3.14 3.93 20.26
CA GLY A 73 -3.00 5.37 20.32
C GLY A 73 -1.71 5.78 21.01
N ARG A 74 -1.84 6.34 22.21
CA ARG A 74 -0.72 6.82 23.04
C ARG A 74 -0.52 5.97 24.31
N THR A 75 -1.38 4.97 24.53
CA THR A 75 -1.44 4.19 25.78
C THR A 75 -1.11 2.73 25.53
N THR A 76 -0.46 2.09 26.50
CA THR A 76 -0.35 0.62 26.55
C THR A 76 -1.66 -0.01 27.05
N GLU A 77 -1.79 -1.32 26.93
CA GLU A 77 -2.94 -2.07 27.49
C GLU A 77 -3.14 -1.82 29.00
N ASP A 78 -2.07 -1.54 29.74
CA ASP A 78 -2.11 -1.21 31.17
C ASP A 78 -2.66 0.20 31.47
N GLY A 79 -3.09 0.95 30.45
CA GLY A 79 -3.62 2.31 30.57
C GLY A 79 -2.56 3.38 30.82
N ARG A 80 -1.27 3.03 30.77
CA ARG A 80 -0.15 3.96 30.98
C ARG A 80 0.20 4.67 29.68
N ASP A 81 0.58 5.94 29.78
CA ASP A 81 1.07 6.69 28.62
C ASP A 81 2.46 6.21 28.21
N VAL A 82 2.65 6.01 26.91
CA VAL A 82 3.91 5.54 26.33
C VAL A 82 5.06 6.51 26.65
N PHE A 83 4.81 7.82 26.61
CA PHE A 83 5.87 8.81 26.83
C PHE A 83 6.26 8.89 28.31
N ASP A 84 5.32 8.62 29.22
CA ASP A 84 5.63 8.53 30.65
C ASP A 84 6.52 7.32 30.95
N ILE A 85 6.28 6.17 30.29
CA ILE A 85 7.14 4.98 30.42
C ILE A 85 8.55 5.25 29.89
N ILE A 86 8.65 5.83 28.69
CA ILE A 86 9.93 6.11 28.01
C ILE A 86 10.71 7.23 28.71
N GLY A 87 10.03 8.17 29.37
CA GLY A 87 10.68 9.25 30.11
C GLY A 87 11.38 8.81 31.40
N VAL A 88 11.03 7.64 31.95
CA VAL A 88 11.51 7.16 33.24
C VAL A 88 12.70 6.21 33.06
N LYS A 89 13.88 6.60 33.56
CA LYS A 89 15.12 5.81 33.50
C LYS A 89 14.98 4.41 34.11
N ASP A 90 14.21 4.27 35.19
CA ASP A 90 14.00 2.99 35.88
C ASP A 90 13.14 1.99 35.09
N SER A 91 12.45 2.44 34.05
CA SER A 91 11.66 1.58 33.15
C SER A 91 12.54 0.82 32.15
N TYR A 92 13.82 1.17 32.05
CA TYR A 92 14.75 0.55 31.12
C TYR A 92 15.41 -0.70 31.72
N PRO A 93 15.70 -1.74 30.91
CA PRO A 93 15.62 -1.76 29.44
C PRO A 93 14.20 -1.92 28.89
N LEU A 94 13.90 -1.22 27.78
CA LEU A 94 12.60 -1.28 27.10
C LEU A 94 12.70 -2.06 25.79
N SER A 95 11.92 -3.12 25.62
CA SER A 95 11.70 -3.77 24.32
C SER A 95 10.62 -3.02 23.56
N LEU A 96 10.99 -2.34 22.48
CA LEU A 96 10.05 -1.60 21.65
C LEU A 96 9.92 -2.30 20.31
N LYS A 97 8.67 -2.60 19.93
CA LYS A 97 8.35 -3.18 18.63
C LYS A 97 7.78 -2.10 17.72
N PHE A 98 8.44 -1.88 16.61
CA PHE A 98 8.04 -0.94 15.57
C PHE A 98 7.54 -1.68 14.34
N GLY A 99 6.70 -1.04 13.55
CA GLY A 99 6.36 -1.57 12.24
C GLY A 99 5.62 -0.58 11.35
N ARG A 100 5.43 -0.98 10.10
CA ARG A 100 4.63 -0.21 9.13
C ARG A 100 3.19 -0.67 9.20
N GLN A 101 2.30 0.22 9.64
CA GLN A 101 0.88 -0.10 9.64
C GLN A 101 0.34 -0.12 8.21
N ARG A 102 -0.60 -1.02 7.95
CA ARG A 102 -1.31 -1.07 6.67
C ARG A 102 -2.13 0.21 6.48
N ALA A 103 -2.14 0.72 5.25
CA ALA A 103 -2.96 1.88 4.90
C ALA A 103 -4.44 1.54 5.09
N THR A 104 -5.15 2.45 5.76
CA THR A 104 -6.61 2.42 5.90
C THR A 104 -7.29 2.63 4.54
N THR A 105 -8.56 2.27 4.43
CA THR A 105 -9.34 2.50 3.20
C THR A 105 -9.33 3.97 2.78
N ASN A 106 -9.44 4.90 3.73
CA ASN A 106 -9.41 6.34 3.44
C ASN A 106 -8.03 6.78 2.93
N GLU A 107 -6.94 6.30 3.54
CA GLU A 107 -5.58 6.58 3.05
C GLU A 107 -5.38 6.03 1.64
N LYS A 108 -5.91 4.83 1.32
CA LYS A 108 -5.86 4.28 -0.04
C LYS A 108 -6.62 5.14 -1.05
N ILE A 109 -7.79 5.66 -0.69
CA ILE A 109 -8.56 6.58 -1.54
C ILE A 109 -7.74 7.85 -1.84
N VAL A 110 -7.09 8.40 -0.82
CA VAL A 110 -6.21 9.58 -0.98
C VAL A 110 -5.03 9.25 -1.89
N LEU A 111 -4.33 8.13 -1.65
CA LEU A 111 -3.18 7.71 -2.46
C LEU A 111 -3.55 7.47 -3.93
N ALA A 112 -4.69 6.81 -4.18
CA ALA A 112 -5.20 6.59 -5.53
C ALA A 112 -5.58 7.91 -6.22
N SER A 113 -6.24 8.81 -5.49
CA SER A 113 -6.57 10.16 -5.97
C SER A 113 -5.33 10.98 -6.29
N MET A 114 -4.24 10.83 -5.52
CA MET A 114 -2.96 11.49 -5.75
C MET A 114 -2.22 10.95 -6.97
N PHE A 115 -2.41 9.68 -7.34
CA PHE A 115 -1.81 9.13 -8.55
C PHE A 115 -2.37 9.78 -9.82
N TYR A 116 -3.64 10.19 -9.82
CA TYR A 116 -4.29 10.83 -10.96
C TYR A 116 -3.58 12.12 -11.46
N PRO A 117 -3.33 13.15 -10.62
CA PRO A 117 -2.59 14.33 -11.04
C PRO A 117 -1.13 14.01 -11.37
N LEU A 118 -0.48 13.07 -10.66
CA LEU A 118 0.89 12.64 -11.00
C LEU A 118 0.97 12.06 -12.42
N PHE A 119 -0.01 11.22 -12.78
CA PHE A 119 -0.12 10.66 -14.12
C PHE A 119 -0.28 11.75 -15.19
N ALA A 120 -1.16 12.73 -14.94
CA ALA A 120 -1.37 13.84 -15.85
C ALA A 120 -0.13 14.75 -15.98
N LEU A 121 0.55 15.03 -14.86
CA LEU A 121 1.79 15.79 -14.84
C LEU A 121 2.88 15.12 -15.67
N ALA A 122 3.04 13.80 -15.56
CA ALA A 122 4.03 13.07 -16.35
C ALA A 122 3.77 13.19 -17.87
N SER A 123 2.50 13.20 -18.29
CA SER A 123 2.14 13.43 -19.71
C SER A 123 2.44 14.87 -20.14
N GLN A 124 2.10 15.86 -19.31
CA GLN A 124 2.29 17.28 -19.62
C GLN A 124 3.76 17.72 -19.63
N LEU A 125 4.56 17.17 -18.73
CA LEU A 125 6.00 17.48 -18.61
C LEU A 125 6.86 16.64 -19.56
N SER A 126 6.26 15.78 -20.37
CA SER A 126 7.02 14.91 -21.26
C SER A 126 7.75 15.73 -22.33
N PRO A 127 9.07 15.55 -22.50
CA PRO A 127 9.84 16.26 -23.52
C PRO A 127 9.60 15.71 -24.93
N VAL A 128 8.92 14.56 -25.06
CA VAL A 128 8.70 13.87 -26.34
C VAL A 128 7.19 13.77 -26.61
N PRO A 129 6.73 14.00 -27.85
CA PRO A 129 5.33 13.80 -28.19
C PRO A 129 4.90 12.34 -27.99
N LYS A 130 3.60 12.12 -27.73
CA LYS A 130 2.95 10.81 -27.53
C LYS A 130 3.21 10.12 -26.18
N CYS A 131 3.47 10.89 -25.12
CA CYS A 131 3.47 10.36 -23.76
C CYS A 131 2.04 10.31 -23.18
N SER A 132 1.54 9.11 -22.87
CA SER A 132 0.23 8.91 -22.25
C SER A 132 0.20 9.27 -20.76
N GLY A 133 1.32 9.10 -20.04
CA GLY A 133 1.46 9.34 -18.60
C GLY A 133 2.47 8.38 -17.96
N ILE A 134 2.25 8.05 -16.69
CA ILE A 134 3.10 7.09 -15.95
C ILE A 134 2.70 5.67 -16.32
N ASP A 135 3.57 4.96 -17.02
CA ASP A 135 3.39 3.53 -17.34
C ASP A 135 3.99 2.62 -16.26
N THR A 136 5.20 2.93 -15.81
CA THR A 136 5.90 2.19 -14.74
C THR A 136 6.59 3.15 -13.79
N LEU A 137 6.47 2.88 -12.48
CA LEU A 137 7.22 3.52 -11.41
C LEU A 137 7.94 2.44 -10.60
N THR A 138 9.27 2.44 -10.66
CA THR A 138 10.11 1.48 -9.94
C THR A 138 10.72 2.13 -8.71
N ALA A 139 10.58 1.48 -7.56
CA ALA A 139 11.28 1.77 -6.33
C ALA A 139 12.14 0.56 -5.94
N ASP A 140 12.99 0.72 -4.92
CA ASP A 140 13.90 -0.34 -4.46
C ASP A 140 13.16 -1.59 -3.95
N SER A 141 11.95 -1.41 -3.42
CA SER A 141 11.16 -2.47 -2.77
C SER A 141 9.95 -2.94 -3.56
N PHE A 142 9.48 -2.16 -4.53
CA PHE A 142 8.32 -2.52 -5.34
C PHE A 142 8.36 -1.83 -6.71
N LYS A 143 7.63 -2.39 -7.66
CA LYS A 143 7.32 -1.79 -8.95
C LYS A 143 5.82 -1.57 -9.04
N LEU A 144 5.43 -0.38 -9.49
CA LEU A 144 4.05 -0.01 -9.79
C LEU A 144 3.91 0.08 -11.31
N SER A 145 3.05 -0.74 -11.88
CA SER A 145 2.75 -0.74 -13.31
C SER A 145 1.32 -0.24 -13.52
N CYS A 146 1.11 0.67 -14.47
CA CYS A 146 -0.17 1.33 -14.71
C CYS A 146 -0.62 1.18 -16.16
N PHE A 147 -1.78 0.55 -16.35
CA PHE A 147 -2.45 0.44 -17.65
C PHE A 147 -3.67 1.35 -17.70
N GLN A 148 -3.71 2.28 -18.65
CA GLN A 148 -4.86 3.15 -18.89
C GLN A 148 -5.69 2.64 -20.08
N THR A 149 -7.00 2.53 -19.90
CA THR A 149 -7.93 2.19 -20.98
C THR A 149 -8.27 3.39 -21.85
N LEU A 150 -8.84 3.14 -23.03
CA LEU A 150 -9.37 4.20 -23.91
C LEU A 150 -10.47 5.05 -23.24
N THR A 151 -11.22 4.47 -22.29
CA THR A 151 -12.25 5.18 -21.51
C THR A 151 -11.67 5.99 -20.35
N GLY A 152 -10.37 5.86 -20.05
CA GLY A 152 -9.65 6.63 -19.04
C GLY A 152 -9.56 5.98 -17.65
N VAL A 153 -10.09 4.76 -17.49
CA VAL A 153 -9.93 3.94 -16.28
C VAL A 153 -8.48 3.45 -16.19
N LYS A 154 -7.90 3.50 -14.98
CA LYS A 154 -6.50 3.12 -14.75
C LYS A 154 -6.44 1.88 -13.86
N PHE A 155 -5.68 0.90 -14.31
CA PHE A 155 -5.39 -0.34 -13.59
C PHE A 155 -3.95 -0.26 -13.11
N ILE A 156 -3.77 -0.31 -11.80
CA ILE A 156 -2.47 -0.17 -11.17
C ILE A 156 -2.16 -1.48 -10.46
N LEU A 157 -1.03 -2.06 -10.80
CA LEU A 157 -0.52 -3.30 -10.20
C LEU A 157 0.77 -2.99 -9.44
N VAL A 158 0.80 -3.36 -8.16
CA VAL A 158 1.98 -3.22 -7.29
C VAL A 158 2.61 -4.61 -7.13
N THR A 159 3.88 -4.75 -7.50
CA THR A 159 4.59 -6.02 -7.56
C THR A 159 6.00 -5.93 -6.98
N ASP A 160 6.67 -7.06 -6.83
CA ASP A 160 8.12 -7.10 -6.67
C ASP A 160 8.82 -6.41 -7.87
N PRO A 161 9.96 -5.72 -7.67
CA PRO A 161 10.69 -5.04 -8.74
C PRO A 161 11.09 -5.95 -9.91
N ASN A 162 11.35 -7.23 -9.63
CA ASN A 162 11.83 -8.19 -10.63
C ASN A 162 10.69 -8.86 -11.42
N MET A 163 9.43 -8.52 -11.13
CA MET A 163 8.30 -9.11 -11.82
C MET A 163 8.24 -8.65 -13.29
N GLN A 164 8.30 -9.62 -14.20
CA GLN A 164 8.07 -9.43 -15.63
C GLN A 164 6.60 -9.73 -16.00
N GLY A 165 6.16 -9.25 -17.17
CA GLY A 165 4.83 -9.54 -17.70
C GLY A 165 3.67 -8.84 -16.98
N SER A 166 3.93 -7.75 -16.25
CA SER A 166 2.91 -6.91 -15.61
C SER A 166 1.81 -6.46 -16.58
N ASP A 167 2.18 -6.20 -17.85
CA ASP A 167 1.24 -5.73 -18.88
C ASP A 167 0.22 -6.80 -19.26
N VAL A 168 0.63 -8.07 -19.30
CA VAL A 168 -0.26 -9.20 -19.61
C VAL A 168 -1.28 -9.36 -18.48
N VAL A 169 -0.82 -9.29 -17.23
CA VAL A 169 -1.69 -9.36 -16.06
C VAL A 169 -2.69 -8.20 -16.05
N LEU A 170 -2.23 -6.97 -16.28
CA LEU A 170 -3.08 -5.79 -16.35
C LEU A 170 -4.15 -5.90 -17.46
N ARG A 171 -3.80 -6.45 -18.62
CA ARG A 171 -4.77 -6.70 -19.70
C ARG A 171 -5.82 -7.75 -19.33
N ARG A 172 -5.43 -8.83 -18.64
CA ARG A 172 -6.41 -9.82 -18.14
C ARG A 172 -7.32 -9.23 -17.06
N ILE A 173 -6.80 -8.38 -16.18
CA ILE A 173 -7.63 -7.66 -15.20
C ILE A 173 -8.64 -6.74 -15.93
N TYR A 174 -8.24 -6.10 -17.02
CA TYR A 174 -9.15 -5.29 -17.84
C TYR A 174 -10.25 -6.12 -18.51
N GLU A 175 -9.95 -7.33 -18.97
CA GLU A 175 -10.97 -8.25 -19.49
C GLU A 175 -11.98 -8.66 -18.40
N LEU A 176 -11.49 -9.03 -17.21
CA LEU A 176 -12.35 -9.31 -16.06
C LEU A 176 -13.23 -8.10 -15.70
N TYR A 177 -12.67 -6.90 -15.72
CA TYR A 177 -13.43 -5.67 -15.49
C TYR A 177 -14.53 -5.49 -16.55
N SER A 178 -14.20 -5.74 -17.82
CA SER A 178 -15.16 -5.63 -18.91
C SER A 178 -16.30 -6.65 -18.78
N ASP A 179 -15.99 -7.87 -18.37
CA ASP A 179 -16.97 -8.94 -18.21
C ASP A 179 -17.88 -8.78 -17.00
N TYR A 180 -17.35 -8.35 -15.86
CA TYR A 180 -18.13 -8.30 -14.62
C TYR A 180 -18.66 -6.91 -14.27
N ALA A 181 -17.92 -5.83 -14.59
CA ALA A 181 -18.36 -4.47 -14.32
C ALA A 181 -19.18 -3.90 -15.47
N LEU A 182 -18.73 -4.02 -16.72
CA LEU A 182 -19.40 -3.38 -17.86
C LEU A 182 -20.61 -4.15 -18.39
N LYS A 183 -20.69 -5.47 -18.19
CA LYS A 183 -21.91 -6.23 -18.53
C LYS A 183 -23.05 -6.03 -17.54
N ASN A 184 -22.80 -5.39 -16.40
CA ASN A 184 -23.84 -5.07 -15.43
C ASN A 184 -24.52 -3.75 -15.83
N PRO A 185 -25.78 -3.76 -16.32
CA PRO A 185 -26.46 -2.57 -16.81
C PRO A 185 -26.75 -1.54 -15.71
N PHE A 186 -26.63 -1.91 -14.43
CA PHE A 186 -26.83 -1.03 -13.29
C PHE A 186 -25.52 -0.48 -12.72
N TYR A 187 -24.36 -0.86 -13.28
CA TYR A 187 -23.07 -0.40 -12.80
C TYR A 187 -22.81 1.05 -13.24
N SER A 188 -22.55 1.91 -12.25
CA SER A 188 -22.11 3.29 -12.49
C SER A 188 -20.59 3.36 -12.40
N LEU A 189 -19.94 3.96 -13.41
CA LEU A 189 -18.48 3.95 -13.58
C LEU A 189 -17.68 4.59 -12.42
N GLU A 190 -18.30 5.46 -11.63
CA GLU A 190 -17.66 6.13 -10.49
C GLU A 190 -17.92 5.42 -9.16
N MET A 191 -18.70 4.34 -9.18
CA MET A 191 -19.05 3.60 -7.97
C MET A 191 -18.08 2.42 -7.76
N PRO A 192 -17.82 2.04 -6.49
CA PRO A 192 -16.99 0.89 -6.20
C PRO A 192 -17.53 -0.40 -6.83
N ILE A 193 -16.63 -1.21 -7.39
CA ILE A 193 -16.95 -2.54 -7.90
C ILE A 193 -17.19 -3.46 -6.69
N ARG A 194 -18.41 -3.97 -6.55
CA ARG A 194 -18.81 -4.88 -5.45
C ARG A 194 -19.26 -6.25 -5.97
N CYS A 195 -18.80 -6.63 -7.16
CA CYS A 195 -19.18 -7.88 -7.79
C CYS A 195 -18.32 -9.02 -7.23
N GLU A 196 -18.91 -9.95 -6.49
CA GLU A 196 -18.18 -11.09 -5.90
C GLU A 196 -17.53 -12.00 -6.97
N LEU A 197 -18.14 -12.10 -8.15
CA LEU A 197 -17.58 -12.87 -9.27
C LEU A 197 -16.29 -12.22 -9.80
N PHE A 198 -16.22 -10.88 -9.80
CA PHE A 198 -15.01 -10.16 -10.14
C PHE A 198 -13.91 -10.47 -9.11
N ASP A 199 -14.22 -10.39 -7.82
CA ASP A 199 -13.26 -10.68 -6.74
C ASP A 199 -12.71 -12.10 -6.83
N THR A 200 -13.59 -13.09 -7.01
CA THR A 200 -13.22 -14.51 -7.07
C THR A 200 -12.35 -14.79 -8.30
N SER A 201 -12.72 -14.24 -9.46
CA SER A 201 -11.97 -14.42 -10.71
C SER A 201 -10.62 -13.71 -10.66
N LEU A 202 -10.58 -12.52 -10.07
CA LEU A 202 -9.34 -11.78 -9.84
C LEU A 202 -8.40 -12.57 -8.93
N HIS A 203 -8.90 -13.07 -7.81
CA HIS A 203 -8.10 -13.87 -6.88
C HIS A 203 -7.51 -15.11 -7.56
N THR A 204 -8.33 -15.82 -8.35
CA THR A 204 -7.88 -17.00 -9.12
C THR A 204 -6.80 -16.64 -10.13
N LEU A 205 -6.93 -15.50 -10.82
CA LEU A 205 -5.93 -15.01 -11.76
C LEU A 205 -4.60 -14.72 -11.06
N LEU A 206 -4.63 -14.06 -9.89
CA LEU A 206 -3.40 -13.73 -9.16
C LEU A 206 -2.68 -14.97 -8.66
N GLU A 207 -3.40 -15.95 -8.14
CA GLU A 207 -2.79 -17.22 -7.75
C GLU A 207 -2.14 -17.96 -8.93
N LEU A 208 -2.79 -17.93 -10.10
CA LEU A 208 -2.25 -18.54 -11.31
C LEU A 208 -0.93 -17.89 -11.70
N VAL A 209 -0.88 -16.55 -11.70
CA VAL A 209 0.33 -15.77 -12.03
C VAL A 209 1.46 -16.05 -11.04
N GLU A 210 1.17 -16.18 -9.76
CA GLU A 210 2.19 -16.47 -8.74
C GLU A 210 2.74 -17.90 -8.87
N LYS A 211 1.89 -18.88 -9.20
CA LYS A 211 2.28 -20.30 -9.34
C LYS A 211 2.98 -20.61 -10.66
N SER A 212 2.49 -20.04 -11.76
CA SER A 212 2.88 -20.45 -13.13
C SER A 212 3.69 -19.38 -13.88
N GLY A 213 3.89 -18.21 -13.28
CA GLY A 213 4.43 -17.04 -13.98
C GLY A 213 3.44 -16.48 -15.00
N THR A 214 3.90 -15.53 -15.81
CA THR A 214 3.09 -14.86 -16.85
C THR A 214 3.07 -15.61 -18.18
N SER A 215 3.79 -16.73 -18.29
CA SER A 215 3.97 -17.50 -19.53
C SER A 215 2.69 -18.20 -20.01
N ASN A 216 1.76 -18.45 -19.09
CA ASN A 216 0.54 -19.23 -19.32
C ASN A 216 -0.74 -18.36 -19.37
N LEU A 217 -0.62 -17.03 -19.41
CA LEU A 217 -1.73 -16.06 -19.51
C LEU A 217 -1.97 -15.60 -20.96
#